data_AF-A0A6P2T0U7-F1
#
_entry.id   AF-A0A6P2T0U7-F1
#
_cell.length_a   1.000
_cell.length_b   1.000
_cell.length_c   1.000
_cell.angle_alpha   90.00
_cell.angle_beta   90.00
_cell.angle_gamma   90.00
#
_symmetry.space_group_name_H-M   'P 1'
#
loop_
_entity.id
_entity.type
_entity.pdbx_description
1 polymer ?
#
loop_
_entity_poly.entity_id
_entity_poly.type
_entity_poly.pdbx_seq_one_letter_code
_entity_poly.pdbx_strand_id
1 'polypeptide(L)'
;MGMFDDLKFRHVMPDGYAGENYQTKDLRFGMDMANYEIDSLGRLIRTASDFGQPLGDVRFNYTLTIDATDARHTYALAFTDGFLRTIHCFQTGRTVPFQAAA
;
A
#
# COMPACT_ATOMS: atom_id res chain seq x y z
N MET A 1 -18.02 10.50 7.43
CA MET A 1 -16.70 10.77 6.85
C MET A 1 -15.85 9.55 7.10
N GLY A 2 -15.41 8.85 6.06
CA GLY A 2 -14.67 7.60 6.22
C GLY A 2 -13.22 7.89 6.58
N MET A 3 -12.72 7.26 7.63
CA MET A 3 -11.29 7.28 8.00
C MET A 3 -10.52 6.43 6.98
N PHE A 4 -9.40 6.96 6.51
CA PHE A 4 -8.46 6.32 5.58
C PHE A 4 -7.08 6.32 6.25
N ASP A 5 -6.32 5.27 6.02
CA ASP A 5 -4.91 5.19 6.38
C ASP A 5 -4.06 5.72 5.22
N ASP A 6 -3.03 6.51 5.54
CA ASP A 6 -2.11 7.02 4.54
C ASP A 6 -1.01 5.99 4.26
N LEU A 7 -0.70 5.78 2.99
CA LEU A 7 0.29 4.84 2.50
C LEU A 7 1.24 5.54 1.55
N LYS A 8 2.54 5.38 1.79
CA LYS A 8 3.58 5.80 0.86
C LYS A 8 4.11 4.61 0.09
N PHE A 9 4.17 4.75 -1.23
CA PHE A 9 4.77 3.73 -2.08
C PHE A 9 5.51 4.35 -3.26
N ARG A 10 6.83 4.28 -3.22
CA ARG A 10 7.72 4.84 -4.26
C ARG A 10 8.00 3.80 -5.34
N HIS A 11 6.99 3.51 -6.15
CA HIS A 11 7.11 2.58 -7.26
C HIS A 11 6.32 3.08 -8.47
N VAL A 12 6.89 2.90 -9.66
CA VAL A 12 6.19 3.21 -10.90
C VAL A 12 5.17 2.11 -11.16
N MET A 13 3.90 2.51 -11.15
CA MET A 13 2.77 1.61 -11.30
C MET A 13 2.66 1.02 -12.72
N PRO A 14 1.87 -0.05 -12.91
CA PRO A 14 1.80 -0.77 -14.20
C PRO A 14 1.25 0.06 -15.37
N ASP A 15 0.54 1.13 -15.05
CA ASP A 15 -0.01 2.12 -15.99
C ASP A 15 0.94 3.30 -16.25
N GLY A 16 2.14 3.30 -15.65
CA GLY A 16 3.14 4.35 -15.77
C GLY A 16 2.96 5.50 -14.78
N TYR A 17 2.01 5.41 -13.85
CA TYR A 17 1.84 6.41 -12.80
C TYR A 17 3.00 6.32 -11.79
N ALA A 18 3.59 7.47 -11.45
CA ALA A 18 4.77 7.56 -10.58
C ALA A 18 4.50 8.37 -9.29
N GLY A 19 3.27 8.36 -8.80
CA GLY A 19 2.93 9.01 -7.53
C GLY A 19 3.44 8.25 -6.31
N GLU A 20 3.62 8.96 -5.20
CA GLU A 20 4.12 8.37 -3.95
C GLU A 20 3.05 8.23 -2.87
N ASN A 21 1.97 9.02 -2.94
CA ASN A 21 0.97 9.12 -1.89
C ASN A 21 -0.31 8.36 -2.27
N TYR A 22 -0.71 7.47 -1.38
CA TYR A 22 -1.88 6.63 -1.54
C TYR A 22 -2.66 6.58 -0.22
N GLN A 23 -3.92 6.18 -0.32
CA GLN A 23 -4.79 5.97 0.81
C GLN A 23 -5.43 4.59 0.73
N THR A 24 -5.68 3.98 1.88
CA THR A 24 -6.34 2.68 1.97
C THR A 24 -7.39 2.67 3.08
N LYS A 25 -8.38 1.79 2.93
CA LYS A 25 -9.37 1.50 3.98
C LYS A 25 -9.24 0.08 4.53
N ASP A 26 -8.33 -0.71 3.98
CA ASP A 26 -8.26 -2.14 4.27
C ASP A 26 -7.44 -2.42 5.54
N LEU A 27 -6.61 -1.47 5.98
CA LEU A 27 -5.74 -1.59 7.16
C LEU A 27 -6.38 -1.08 8.45
N ARG A 28 -7.72 -1.06 8.54
CA ARG A 28 -8.44 -0.54 9.72
C ARG A 28 -8.17 -1.37 10.97
N PHE A 29 -7.15 -0.97 11.72
CA PHE A 29 -6.95 -1.41 13.11
C PHE A 29 -7.76 -0.51 14.05
N GLY A 30 -9.09 -0.63 14.00
CA GLY A 30 -10.00 0.12 14.87
C GLY A 30 -10.16 1.59 14.49
N MET A 31 -10.10 2.49 15.46
CA MET A 31 -10.15 3.96 15.27
C MET A 31 -8.76 4.57 15.09
N ASP A 32 -7.72 3.75 14.87
CA ASP A 32 -6.35 4.23 14.70
C ASP A 32 -6.10 4.74 13.29
N MET A 33 -5.54 5.95 13.21
CA MET A 33 -4.99 6.49 11.97
C MET A 33 -3.51 6.19 11.96
N ALA A 34 -3.09 5.39 10.99
CA ALA A 34 -1.70 4.99 10.87
C ALA A 34 -1.14 5.36 9.50
N ASN A 35 0.16 5.67 9.50
CA ASN A 35 0.92 5.87 8.29
C ASN A 35 1.70 4.61 7.99
N TYR A 36 1.62 4.20 6.74
CA TYR A 36 2.31 3.02 6.23
C TYR A 36 3.24 3.41 5.08
N GLU A 37 4.29 2.62 4.89
CA GLU A 37 5.21 2.74 3.78
C GLU A 37 5.48 1.35 3.23
N ILE A 38 5.44 1.20 1.91
CA ILE A 38 5.95 -0.01 1.25
C ILE A 38 7.39 0.26 0.87
N ASP A 39 8.30 -0.49 1.48
CA ASP A 39 9.73 -0.33 1.22
C ASP A 39 10.13 -0.89 -0.17
N SER A 40 11.39 -0.67 -0.55
CA SER A 40 11.93 -1.15 -1.82
C SER A 40 11.93 -2.68 -1.96
N LEU A 41 11.81 -3.41 -0.85
CA LEU A 41 11.71 -4.87 -0.79
C LEU A 41 10.27 -5.36 -0.88
N GLY A 42 9.28 -4.45 -0.89
CA GLY A 42 7.86 -4.78 -0.95
C GLY A 42 7.26 -5.15 0.40
N ARG A 43 7.88 -4.77 1.53
CA ARG A 43 7.33 -4.98 2.86
C ARG A 43 6.46 -3.80 3.26
N LEU A 44 5.33 -4.08 3.90
CA LEU A 44 4.46 -3.06 4.47
C LEU A 44 4.95 -2.68 5.87
N ILE A 45 5.49 -1.48 6.01
CA ILE A 45 6.04 -0.95 7.24
C ILE A 45 5.08 0.09 7.81
N ARG A 46 4.65 -0.06 9.07
CA ARG A 46 3.96 0.99 9.80
C ARG A 46 4.97 1.99 10.34
N THR A 47 4.87 3.24 9.94
CA THR A 47 5.81 4.33 10.30
C THR A 47 5.24 5.27 11.34
N ALA A 48 3.92 5.41 11.43
CA ALA A 48 3.24 6.15 12.50
C ALA A 48 1.88 5.52 12.85
N SER A 49 1.40 5.84 14.05
CA SER A 49 0.08 5.44 14.58
C SER A 49 -0.34 6.46 15.63
N ASP A 50 -1.60 6.88 15.59
CA ASP A 50 -2.17 7.82 16.55
C ASP A 50 -2.43 7.17 17.92
N PHE A 51 -2.73 5.87 17.95
CA PHE A 51 -3.04 5.12 19.17
C PHE A 51 -1.90 4.22 19.65
N GLY A 52 -0.67 4.46 19.18
CA GLY A 52 0.53 3.81 19.67
C GLY A 52 0.63 2.32 19.29
N GLN A 53 0.03 1.92 18.16
CA GLN A 53 0.21 0.59 17.61
C GLN A 53 1.70 0.32 17.31
N PRO A 54 2.14 -0.95 17.34
CA PRO A 54 3.53 -1.30 17.03
C PRO A 54 3.95 -0.78 15.67
N LEU A 55 5.04 -0.03 15.64
CA LEU A 55 5.70 0.43 14.43
C LEU A 55 6.64 -0.67 13.89
N GLY A 56 6.87 -0.68 12.58
CA GLY A 56 7.71 -1.67 11.91
C GLY A 56 6.97 -2.55 10.92
N ASP A 57 7.56 -3.68 10.57
CA ASP A 57 7.02 -4.61 9.58
C ASP A 57 5.71 -5.24 10.06
N VAL A 58 4.64 -4.99 9.31
CA VAL A 58 3.29 -5.48 9.63
C VAL A 58 3.14 -6.96 9.24
N ARG A 59 4.03 -7.48 8.38
CA ARG A 59 3.93 -8.84 7.80
C ARG A 59 2.54 -9.13 7.23
N PHE A 60 2.00 -8.14 6.53
CA PHE A 60 0.67 -8.21 5.96
C PHE A 60 0.60 -9.31 4.90
N ASN A 61 -0.49 -10.08 4.89
CA ASN A 61 -0.64 -11.32 4.11
C ASN A 61 -2.00 -11.43 3.42
N TYR A 62 -2.44 -10.34 2.79
CA TYR A 62 -3.69 -10.27 2.05
C TYR A 62 -3.56 -9.30 0.87
N THR A 63 -4.66 -9.04 0.19
CA THR A 63 -4.74 -7.96 -0.81
C THR A 63 -5.00 -6.64 -0.11
N LEU A 64 -4.20 -5.62 -0.43
CA LEU A 64 -4.35 -4.26 0.02
C LEU A 64 -4.79 -3.38 -1.16
N THR A 65 -5.97 -2.78 -1.06
CA THR A 65 -6.47 -1.83 -2.06
C THR A 65 -6.00 -0.44 -1.70
N ILE A 66 -5.38 0.23 -2.65
CA ILE A 66 -4.79 1.56 -2.47
C ILE A 66 -5.33 2.48 -3.57
N ASP A 67 -5.69 3.70 -3.17
CA ASP A 67 -6.16 4.76 -4.06
C ASP A 67 -5.12 5.88 -4.05
N ALA A 68 -4.67 6.34 -5.21
CA ALA A 68 -3.77 7.48 -5.29
C ALA A 68 -4.50 8.74 -4.78
N THR A 69 -3.83 9.55 -3.95
CA THR A 69 -4.45 10.78 -3.41
C THR A 69 -4.54 11.87 -4.46
N ASP A 70 -3.53 11.94 -5.33
CA ASP A 70 -3.34 13.03 -6.29
C ASP A 70 -3.95 12.72 -7.66
N ALA A 71 -4.47 11.50 -7.85
CA ALA A 71 -5.00 11.06 -9.13
C ALA A 71 -6.06 9.95 -8.96
N ARG A 72 -6.95 9.75 -9.94
CA ARG A 72 -7.99 8.70 -9.87
C ARG A 72 -7.44 7.32 -10.25
N HIS A 73 -6.37 6.91 -9.58
CA HIS A 73 -5.72 5.61 -9.77
C HIS A 73 -5.98 4.70 -8.58
N THR A 74 -6.27 3.44 -8.84
CA THR A 74 -6.61 2.44 -7.81
C THR A 74 -5.85 1.18 -8.15
N TYR A 75 -5.19 0.63 -7.14
CA TYR A 75 -4.37 -0.57 -7.28
C TYR A 75 -4.72 -1.58 -6.20
N ALA A 76 -4.62 -2.86 -6.54
CA ALA A 76 -4.69 -3.97 -5.59
C ALA A 76 -3.29 -4.57 -5.46
N LEU A 77 -2.73 -4.49 -4.27
CA LEU A 77 -1.42 -4.99 -3.91
C LEU A 77 -1.56 -6.34 -3.21
N ALA A 78 -1.12 -7.43 -3.84
CA ALA A 78 -1.23 -8.76 -3.24
C ALA A 78 0.04 -9.09 -2.45
N PHE A 79 -0.10 -9.27 -1.13
CA PHE A 79 1.00 -9.65 -0.25
C PHE A 79 0.98 -11.15 0.07
N THR A 80 2.15 -11.77 0.12
CA THR A 80 2.33 -13.18 0.52
C THR A 80 3.66 -13.35 1.23
N ASP A 81 3.62 -13.98 2.41
CA ASP A 81 4.70 -14.11 3.37
C ASP A 81 5.28 -12.76 3.87
N GLY A 82 4.44 -11.72 3.93
CA GLY A 82 4.83 -10.37 4.34
C GLY A 82 5.43 -9.51 3.22
N PHE A 83 5.47 -10.03 1.99
CA PHE A 83 6.07 -9.35 0.84
C PHE A 83 5.05 -9.14 -0.27
N LEU A 84 5.10 -7.97 -0.91
CA LEU A 84 4.34 -7.63 -2.10
C LEU A 84 4.78 -8.55 -3.24
N ARG A 85 3.83 -9.26 -3.84
CA ARG A 85 4.06 -10.20 -4.95
C ARG A 85 3.57 -9.65 -6.26
N THR A 86 2.38 -9.06 -6.28
CA THR A 86 1.77 -8.54 -7.52
C THR A 86 1.04 -7.23 -7.27
N ILE A 87 0.97 -6.42 -8.32
CA ILE A 87 0.25 -5.16 -8.37
C ILE A 87 -0.78 -5.28 -9.49
N HIS A 88 -2.06 -5.22 -9.14
CA HIS A 88 -3.17 -5.15 -10.07
C HIS A 88 -3.59 -3.68 -10.24
N CYS A 89 -3.61 -3.20 -11.49
CA CYS A 89 -4.07 -1.86 -11.84
C CYS A 89 -5.52 -1.94 -12.33
N PHE A 90 -6.45 -1.31 -11.63
CA PHE A 90 -7.87 -1.35 -11.99
C PHE A 90 -8.19 -0.54 -13.25
N GLN A 91 -7.39 0.48 -13.56
CA GLN A 91 -7.57 1.35 -14.73
C GLN A 91 -7.32 0.58 -16.03
N THR A 92 -6.34 -0.31 -16.03
CA THR A 92 -5.91 -1.06 -17.22
C THR A 92 -6.35 -2.53 -17.18
N GLY A 93 -6.80 -3.03 -16.01
CA GLY A 93 -7.07 -4.44 -15.76
C GLY A 93 -5.81 -5.31 -15.73
N ARG A 94 -4.61 -4.71 -15.76
CA ARG A 94 -3.34 -5.42 -15.86
C ARG A 94 -2.81 -5.75 -14.47
N THR A 95 -2.37 -7.00 -14.29
CA THR A 95 -1.59 -7.42 -13.13
C THR A 95 -0.14 -7.62 -13.53
N VAL A 96 0.79 -7.06 -12.77
CA VAL A 96 2.23 -7.29 -12.95
C VAL A 96 2.85 -7.82 -11.65
N PRO A 97 3.90 -8.65 -11.74
CA PRO A 97 4.69 -9.00 -10.56
C PRO A 97 5.43 -7.77 -10.04
N PHE A 98 5.48 -7.61 -8.72
CA PHE A 98 6.33 -6.61 -8.10
C PHE A 98 7.79 -7.07 -8.18
N GLN A 99 8.65 -6.19 -8.69
CA GLN A 99 10.09 -6.39 -8.68
C GLN A 99 10.68 -5.47 -7.63
N ALA A 100 11.22 -6.07 -6.56
CA ALA A 100 11.97 -5.33 -5.56
C ALA A 100 13.14 -4.61 -6.24
N ALA A 101 13.41 -3.37 -5.82
CA ALA A 101 14.60 -2.67 -6.28
C ALA A 101 15.83 -3.38 -5.68
N ALA A 102 16.72 -3.85 -6.56
CA ALA A 102 17.96 -4.56 -6.20
C ALA A 102 18.98 -3.64 -5.52
#